data_AF-A0A536VJN3-F1
#
_entry.id   AF-A0A536VJN3-F1
#
_cell.length_a   1.000
_cell.length_b   1.000
_cell.length_c   1.000
_cell.angle_alpha   90.00
_cell.angle_beta   90.00
_cell.angle_gamma   90.00
#
_symmetry.space_group_name_H-M   'P 1'
#
loop_
_entity.id
_entity.type
_entity.pdbx_description
1 polymer ?
#
loop_
_entity_poly.entity_id
_entity_poly.type
_entity_poly.pdbx_seq_one_letter_code
_entity_poly.pdbx_strand_id
1 'polypeptide(L)' 'MSKDQKFKIEVEDDKGVWHDERGPDGAPLIFDDEGAARAKLAEIYPVLVQMERYGGGKRTRVIRVLVDEDDWPTRPGS' A
#
# COMPACT_ATOMS: atom_id res chain seq x y z
N MET A 1 12.96 -4.82 14.76
CA MET A 1 11.89 -4.87 13.74
C MET A 1 11.52 -6.33 13.58
N SER A 2 10.24 -6.67 13.71
CA SER A 2 9.80 -8.07 13.61
C SER A 2 10.07 -8.59 12.20
N LYS A 3 10.50 -9.85 12.07
CA LYS A 3 10.90 -10.44 10.78
C LYS A 3 9.75 -10.60 9.77
N ASP A 4 8.52 -10.35 10.21
CA ASP A 4 7.30 -10.59 9.42
C ASP A 4 6.51 -9.30 9.08
N GLN A 5 7.12 -8.12 9.29
CA GLN A 5 6.44 -6.86 8.99
C GLN A 5 6.31 -6.67 7.47
N LYS A 6 5.09 -6.75 6.96
CA LYS A 6 4.76 -6.41 5.57
C LYS A 6 4.23 -4.98 5.46
N PHE A 7 4.38 -4.41 4.28
CA PHE A 7 3.89 -3.08 3.91
C PHE A 7 3.04 -3.17 2.65
N LYS A 8 2.04 -2.30 2.53
CA LYS A 8 1.25 -2.16 1.31
C LYS A 8 1.01 -0.70 0.98
N ILE A 9 0.62 -0.45 -0.27
CA ILE A 9 0.27 0.87 -0.78
C ILE A 9 -1.25 0.99 -0.80
N GLU A 10 -1.77 2.11 -0.30
CA GLU A 10 -3.18 2.47 -0.44
C GLU A 10 -3.32 3.87 -1.03
N VAL A 11 -4.38 4.07 -1.81
CA VAL A 11 -4.68 5.31 -2.54
C VAL A 11 -6.12 5.70 -2.28
N GLU A 12 -6.35 7.00 -2.11
CA GLU A 12 -7.67 7.59 -1.90
C GLU A 12 -8.30 8.03 -3.22
N ASP A 13 -9.49 7.51 -3.52
CA ASP A 13 -10.27 7.94 -4.67
C ASP A 13 -10.91 9.33 -4.47
N ASP A 14 -11.59 9.85 -5.50
CA ASP A 14 -12.20 11.19 -5.43
C ASP A 14 -13.41 11.28 -4.48
N LYS A 15 -13.85 10.15 -3.91
CA LYS A 15 -14.91 10.07 -2.90
C LYS A 15 -14.37 9.94 -1.48
N GLY A 16 -13.05 9.96 -1.31
CA GLY A 16 -12.40 9.79 -0.01
C GLY A 16 -12.29 8.34 0.44
N VAL A 17 -12.46 7.37 -0.46
CA VAL A 17 -12.36 5.94 -0.12
C VAL A 17 -10.96 5.44 -0.43
N TRP A 18 -10.37 4.75 0.55
CA TRP A 18 -9.02 4.18 0.44
C TRP A 18 -9.09 2.74 -0.09
N HIS A 19 -8.25 2.44 -1.08
CA HIS A 19 -8.15 1.11 -1.68
C HIS A 19 -6.70 0.68 -1.81
N ASP A 20 -6.47 -0.63 -1.78
CA ASP A 20 -5.16 -1.22 -2.04
C ASP A 20 -4.73 -1.02 -3.48
N GLU A 21 -3.48 -0.60 -3.68
CA GLU A 21 -2.87 -0.63 -5.00
C GLU A 21 -2.56 -2.07 -5.38
N ARG A 22 -2.95 -2.46 -6.60
CA ARG A 22 -2.92 -3.86 -7.04
C ARG A 22 -1.95 -4.07 -8.20
N GLY A 23 -1.33 -5.24 -8.21
CA GLY A 23 -0.49 -5.69 -9.31
C GLY A 23 -1.31 -6.13 -10.54
N PRO A 24 -0.63 -6.51 -11.63
CA PRO A 24 -1.28 -7.00 -12.86
C PRO A 24 -2.15 -8.26 -12.66
N ASP A 25 -1.88 -9.02 -11.60
CA ASP A 25 -2.63 -10.20 -11.18
C ASP A 25 -3.88 -9.86 -10.33
N GLY A 26 -4.10 -8.58 -10.04
CA GLY A 26 -5.18 -8.11 -9.18
C GLY A 26 -4.91 -8.30 -7.69
N ALA A 27 -3.75 -8.82 -7.28
CA ALA A 27 -3.39 -8.93 -5.86
C ALA A 27 -2.85 -7.59 -5.34
N PRO A 28 -3.06 -7.24 -4.06
CA PRO A 28 -2.43 -6.06 -3.46
C PRO A 28 -0.91 -6.09 -3.58
N LEU A 29 -0.28 -4.95 -3.84
CA LEU A 29 1.16 -4.80 -3.83
C LEU A 29 1.67 -4.84 -2.38
N ILE A 30 2.34 -5.94 -2.03
CA ILE A 30 2.92 -6.18 -0.71
C ILE A 30 4.45 -6.15 -0.77
N PHE A 31 5.08 -5.52 0.22
CA PHE A 31 6.52 -5.35 0.32
C PHE A 31 7.04 -5.78 1.70
N ASP A 32 8.28 -6.25 1.74
CA ASP A 32 9.01 -6.58 2.97
C ASP A 32 9.74 -5.38 3.59
N ASP A 33 9.91 -4.31 2.81
CA ASP A 33 10.63 -3.12 3.20
C ASP A 33 9.77 -1.86 2.96
N GLU A 34 9.72 -0.98 3.97
CA GLU A 34 8.96 0.27 3.87
C GLU A 34 9.56 1.19 2.79
N GLY A 35 10.89 1.20 2.67
CA GLY A 35 11.60 1.97 1.65
C GLY A 35 11.24 1.52 0.24
N ALA A 36 11.18 0.22 -0.01
CA ALA A 36 10.74 -0.36 -1.28
C ALA A 36 9.28 0.01 -1.60
N ALA A 37 8.38 -0.07 -0.62
CA ALA A 37 6.99 0.35 -0.79
C ALA A 37 6.89 1.85 -1.12
N ARG A 38 7.66 2.71 -0.43
CA ARG A 38 7.70 4.16 -0.68
C ARG A 38 8.30 4.50 -2.05
N ALA A 39 9.34 3.78 -2.46
CA ALA A 39 9.95 3.94 -3.78
C ALA A 39 8.95 3.57 -4.88
N LYS A 40 8.24 2.44 -4.73
CA LYS A 40 7.21 2.03 -5.69
C LYS A 40 6.02 3.00 -5.71
N LEU A 41 5.62 3.53 -4.56
CA LEU A 41 4.58 4.56 -4.48
C LEU A 41 4.97 5.82 -5.27
N ALA A 42 6.22 6.28 -5.15
CA ALA A 42 6.73 7.43 -5.90
C ALA A 42 6.86 7.15 -7.41
N GLU A 43 7.07 5.90 -7.81
CA GLU A 43 7.10 5.47 -9.21
C GLU A 43 5.70 5.51 -9.85
N ILE A 44 4.68 4.99 -9.14
CA ILE A 44 3.31 4.89 -9.66
C ILE A 44 2.58 6.24 -9.57
N TYR A 45 2.79 6.99 -8.49
CA TYR A 45 2.10 8.26 -8.19
C TYR A 45 3.07 9.44 -7.99
N PRO A 46 3.95 9.74 -8.96
CA PRO A 46 5.00 10.76 -8.79
C PRO A 46 4.43 12.14 -8.46
N VAL A 47 3.31 12.50 -9.10
CA VAL A 47 2.66 13.81 -8.89
C VAL A 47 2.03 13.91 -7.51
N LEU A 48 1.25 12.91 -7.07
CA LEU A 48 0.59 12.95 -5.77
C LEU A 48 1.61 13.01 -4.62
N VAL A 49 2.65 12.17 -4.71
CA VAL A 49 3.75 12.16 -3.73
C VAL A 49 4.50 13.49 -3.70
N GLN A 50 4.70 14.13 -4.86
CA GLN A 50 5.29 15.46 -4.92
C GLN A 50 4.37 16.52 -4.28
N MET A 51 3.06 16.47 -4.54
CA MET A 51 2.10 17.44 -4.02
C MET A 51 1.92 17.39 -2.50
N GLU A 52 2.11 16.23 -1.86
CA GLU A 52 2.11 16.11 -0.39
C GLU A 52 3.13 17.03 0.28
N ARG A 53 4.25 17.36 -0.40
CA ARG A 53 5.28 18.28 0.12
C ARG A 53 4.85 19.74 0.15
N TYR A 54 3.84 20.09 -0.63
CA TYR A 54 3.35 21.47 -0.78
C TYR A 54 2.06 21.73 0.01
N GLY A 55 1.71 20.84 0.95
CA GLY A 55 0.51 20.98 1.77
C GLY A 55 -0.78 20.54 1.10
N GLY A 56 -0.71 19.83 -0.03
CA GLY A 56 -1.85 19.13 -0.60
C GLY A 56 -2.35 18.01 0.33
N GLY A 57 -3.64 17.69 0.26
CA GLY A 57 -4.21 16.56 0.99
C GLY A 57 -3.51 15.24 0.63
N LYS A 58 -3.30 14.38 1.63
CA LYS A 58 -2.59 13.10 1.46
C LYS A 58 -3.50 12.09 0.76
N ARG A 59 -3.28 11.85 -0.53
CA ARG A 59 -4.04 10.88 -1.34
C ARG A 59 -3.35 9.53 -1.50
N THR A 60 -2.11 9.40 -1.04
CA THR A 60 -1.33 8.16 -1.12
C THR A 60 -0.74 7.80 0.23
N ARG A 61 -0.65 6.51 0.56
CA ARG A 61 0.01 6.07 1.78
C ARG A 61 0.67 4.71 1.63
N VAL A 62 1.75 4.53 2.40
CA VAL A 62 2.29 3.21 2.74
C VAL A 62 1.82 2.89 4.15
N ILE A 63 1.21 1.72 4.33
CA ILE A 63 0.79 1.24 5.65
C ILE A 63 1.43 -0.10 5.98
N ARG A 64 1.58 -0.33 7.28
CA ARG A 64 1.99 -1.63 7.83
C ARG A 64 0.79 -2.57 7.76
N VAL A 65 1.02 -3.75 7.21
CA VAL A 65 0.07 -4.86 7.33
C VAL A 65 0.27 -5.46 8.71
N LEU A 66 -0.79 -5.48 9.51
CA LEU A 66 -0.82 -6.24 10.75
C LEU A 66 -1.09 -7.69 10.34
N VAL A 67 -0.05 -8.52 10.37
CA VAL A 67 -0.18 -9.97 10.17
C VAL A 67 -0.45 -10.57 11.54
N ASP A 68 -1.71 -10.73 11.91
CA ASP A 68 -2.06 -11.78 12.89
C ASP A 68 -2.05 -13.12 12.15
N GLU A 69 -1.68 -14.21 12.85
CA GLU A 69 -1.41 -15.55 12.29
C GLU A 69 -2.59 -16.19 11.51
N ASP A 70 -3.74 -15.53 11.38
CA ASP A 70 -4.99 -16.13 10.86
C ASP A 70 -5.59 -15.46 9.61
N ASP A 71 -5.05 -14.33 9.10
CA ASP A 71 -5.90 -13.42 8.30
C ASP A 71 -5.44 -13.03 6.88
N TRP A 72 -4.44 -13.68 6.25
CA TRP A 72 -4.21 -13.39 4.81
C TRP A 72 -3.34 -14.36 3.98
N PRO A 73 -3.75 -14.73 2.75
CA PRO A 73 -5.11 -14.81 2.22
C PRO A 73 -5.74 -16.18 2.51
N THR A 74 -7.03 -16.21 2.82
CA THR A 74 -7.82 -17.44 2.85
C THR A 74 -7.76 -18.10 1.48
N ARG A 75 -7.30 -19.35 1.43
CA ARG A 75 -7.20 -20.14 0.19
C ARG A 75 -8.60 -20.28 -0.46
N PRO A 76 -8.72 -20.28 -1.80
CA PRO A 76 -9.93 -20.77 -2.42
C PRO A 76 -9.99 -22.30 -2.25
N GLY A 77 -11.01 -22.78 -1.54
CA GLY A 77 -11.52 -24.16 -1.67
C GLY A 77 -11.34 -25.08 -0.47
N SER A 78 -12.45 -25.35 0.23
CA SER A 78 -13.11 -26.66 0.25
C SER A 78 -14.58 -26.49 0.57
#